data_AF-A0A7C6Y1B5-F1
#
_entry.id   AF-A0A7C6Y1B5-F1
#
_cell.length_a   1.000
_cell.length_b   1.000
_cell.length_c   1.000
_cell.angle_alpha   90.00
_cell.angle_beta   90.00
_cell.angle_gamma   90.00
#
_symmetry.space_group_name_H-M   'P 1'
#
loop_
_entity.id
_entity.type
_entity.pdbx_description
1 polymer ?
#
loop_
_entity_poly.entity_id
_entity_poly.type
_entity_poly.pdbx_seq_one_letter_code
_entity_poly.pdbx_strand_id
1 'polypeptide(L)'
;MKNNKENRIGKPYFIDKFSTIKSSTKIGFLKFWVAGVSYFLAFMTTESALRSDILDQLFIMFLVMGLLTEYVTNKIIYYMNRPDDTTLHYLPFKANKDRNKVVSLLLTMLYVAIMIGEALILHVIVVEIFQFLGLPVLAELLLGVEGGMDPITFGLYVLLLDMIWYKGKKVIKKE
;
A
#
# COMPACT_ATOMS: atom_id res chain seq x y z
N MET A 1 22.70 -16.35 -39.10
CA MET A 1 22.37 -15.24 -38.17
C MET A 1 21.34 -14.34 -38.83
N LYS A 2 20.05 -14.52 -38.50
CA LYS A 2 18.94 -13.75 -39.09
C LYS A 2 18.61 -12.55 -38.21
N ASN A 3 18.44 -11.41 -38.87
CA ASN A 3 18.13 -10.08 -38.36
C ASN A 3 17.10 -10.08 -37.22
N ASN A 4 17.48 -9.46 -36.09
CA ASN A 4 16.57 -9.17 -34.98
C ASN A 4 16.59 -7.67 -34.62
N LYS A 5 16.72 -6.81 -35.65
CA LYS A 5 16.80 -5.34 -35.49
C LYS A 5 15.51 -4.60 -35.82
N GLU A 6 14.44 -5.27 -36.28
CA GLU A 6 13.26 -4.57 -36.83
C GLU A 6 12.09 -4.35 -35.85
N ASN A 7 12.11 -4.86 -34.61
CA ASN A 7 10.99 -4.66 -33.67
C ASN A 7 11.20 -3.54 -32.62
N ARG A 8 12.06 -2.55 -32.89
CA ARG A 8 12.26 -1.38 -31.99
C ARG A 8 11.62 -0.09 -32.51
N ILE A 9 10.65 -0.18 -33.43
CA ILE A 9 9.90 0.97 -33.89
C ILE A 9 8.80 1.27 -32.86
N GLY A 10 8.93 2.39 -32.14
CA GLY A 10 7.78 3.09 -31.57
C GLY A 10 7.51 3.00 -30.06
N LYS A 11 8.51 2.82 -29.18
CA LYS A 11 8.30 3.03 -27.72
C LYS A 11 9.39 3.91 -27.09
N PRO A 12 9.26 5.25 -27.13
CA PRO A 12 10.31 6.18 -26.67
C PRO A 12 10.64 6.11 -25.16
N TYR A 13 9.82 5.41 -24.36
CA TYR A 13 9.99 5.26 -22.90
C TYR A 13 10.54 3.89 -22.46
N PHE A 14 10.95 3.03 -23.40
CA PHE A 14 11.57 1.73 -23.09
C PHE A 14 13.10 1.81 -22.95
N ILE A 15 13.65 3.02 -22.89
CA ILE A 15 15.08 3.27 -22.67
C ILE A 15 15.45 3.10 -21.19
N ASP A 16 14.45 3.03 -20.30
CA ASP A 16 14.69 3.15 -18.85
C ASP A 16 14.64 1.81 -18.12
N LYS A 17 15.60 1.54 -17.22
CA LYS A 17 15.67 0.32 -16.39
C LYS A 17 14.41 0.08 -15.56
N PHE A 18 13.61 1.14 -15.34
CA PHE A 18 12.32 1.04 -14.69
C PHE A 18 11.25 0.38 -15.57
N SER A 19 11.36 0.42 -16.89
CA SER A 19 10.39 -0.21 -17.81
C SER A 19 10.39 -1.74 -17.72
N THR A 20 11.53 -2.36 -17.37
CA THR A 20 11.69 -3.81 -17.24
C THR A 20 11.17 -4.39 -15.92
N ILE A 21 10.93 -3.55 -14.91
CA ILE A 21 10.37 -3.99 -13.61
C ILE A 21 8.89 -4.33 -13.80
N LYS A 22 8.47 -5.51 -13.31
CA LYS A 22 7.08 -5.98 -13.35
C LYS A 22 6.14 -4.96 -12.68
N SER A 23 4.96 -4.75 -13.27
CA SER A 23 3.97 -3.82 -12.72
C SER A 23 3.52 -4.19 -11.31
N SER A 24 3.47 -5.49 -11.00
CA SER A 24 3.19 -6.01 -9.65
C SER A 24 4.13 -5.43 -8.59
N THR A 25 5.44 -5.42 -8.87
CA THR A 25 6.47 -4.91 -7.93
C THR A 25 6.37 -3.41 -7.77
N LYS A 26 6.13 -2.68 -8.86
CA LYS A 26 5.93 -1.22 -8.82
C LYS A 26 4.72 -0.84 -7.97
N ILE A 27 3.60 -1.53 -8.18
CA ILE A 27 2.35 -1.27 -7.47
C ILE A 27 2.47 -1.67 -6.01
N GLY A 28 3.09 -2.82 -5.71
CA GLY A 28 3.39 -3.24 -4.35
C GLY A 28 4.24 -2.22 -3.61
N PHE A 29 5.35 -1.77 -4.22
CA PHE A 29 6.20 -0.73 -3.65
C PHE A 29 5.44 0.59 -3.42
N LEU A 30 4.63 1.01 -4.40
CA LEU A 30 3.82 2.23 -4.27
C LEU A 30 2.87 2.17 -3.07
N LYS A 31 2.20 1.04 -2.86
CA LYS A 31 1.26 0.86 -1.74
C LYS A 31 1.95 0.77 -0.39
N PHE A 32 3.03 -0.02 -0.32
CA PHE A 32 3.93 -0.06 0.83
C PHE A 32 4.36 1.35 1.23
N TRP A 33 4.82 2.13 0.25
CA TRP A 33 5.33 3.47 0.46
C TRP A 33 4.23 4.43 0.93
N VAL A 34 3.08 4.43 0.28
CA VAL A 34 1.95 5.30 0.65
C VAL A 34 1.46 4.99 2.06
N ALA A 35 1.37 3.71 2.44
CA ALA A 35 1.02 3.31 3.80
C ALA A 35 2.06 3.79 4.82
N GLY A 36 3.34 3.53 4.59
CA GLY A 36 4.42 3.97 5.48
C GLY A 36 4.49 5.50 5.64
N VAL A 37 4.37 6.25 4.55
CA VAL A 37 4.35 7.73 4.59
C VAL A 37 3.14 8.23 5.38
N SER A 38 1.98 7.59 5.22
CA SER A 38 0.76 7.97 5.94
C SER A 38 0.92 7.75 7.44
N TYR A 39 1.52 6.63 7.85
CA TYR A 39 1.86 6.37 9.25
C TYR A 39 2.86 7.38 9.79
N PHE A 40 3.95 7.64 9.05
CA PHE A 40 4.95 8.64 9.43
C PHE A 40 4.33 10.02 9.64
N LEU A 41 3.50 10.49 8.71
CA LEU A 41 2.84 11.79 8.85
C LEU A 41 1.88 11.82 10.05
N ALA A 42 1.11 10.74 10.25
CA ALA A 42 0.07 10.72 11.28
C ALA A 42 0.56 10.45 12.71
N PHE A 43 1.73 9.83 12.89
CA PHE A 43 2.26 9.45 14.20
C PHE A 43 3.59 10.14 14.54
N MET A 44 4.50 10.27 13.56
CA MET A 44 5.85 10.79 13.84
C MET A 44 5.95 12.31 13.67
N THR A 45 5.11 12.92 12.81
CA THR A 45 5.15 14.40 12.62
C THR A 45 4.20 15.15 13.54
N THR A 46 3.06 14.55 13.87
CA THR A 46 2.01 15.10 14.74
C THR A 46 2.43 15.16 16.21
N GLU A 47 3.21 14.19 16.72
CA GLU A 47 3.74 14.23 18.11
C GLU A 47 4.54 15.51 18.41
N SER A 48 5.18 16.12 17.40
CA SER A 48 5.96 17.34 17.58
C SER A 48 5.11 18.63 17.62
N ALA A 49 3.89 18.61 17.09
CA ALA A 49 3.06 19.81 16.87
C ALA A 49 1.79 19.84 17.73
N LEU A 50 1.23 18.67 18.06
CA LEU A 50 0.06 18.52 18.91
C LEU A 50 0.30 17.30 19.81
N ARG A 51 0.17 17.46 21.14
CA ARG A 51 -0.02 16.32 22.05
C ARG A 51 -1.37 15.66 21.75
N SER A 52 -1.50 15.02 20.60
CA SER A 52 -2.76 14.54 20.06
C SER A 52 -3.10 13.17 20.63
N ASP A 53 -4.37 12.96 20.92
CA ASP A 53 -4.92 11.66 21.30
C ASP A 53 -4.60 10.61 20.21
N ILE A 54 -4.44 9.34 20.60
CA ILE A 54 -4.27 8.23 19.66
C ILE A 54 -5.41 8.17 18.63
N LEU A 55 -6.62 8.55 19.03
CA LEU A 55 -7.78 8.62 18.14
C LEU A 55 -7.61 9.69 17.05
N ASP A 56 -7.02 10.82 17.38
CA ASP A 56 -6.73 11.89 16.42
C ASP A 56 -5.68 11.44 15.41
N GLN A 57 -4.62 10.77 15.87
CA GLN A 57 -3.57 10.21 15.01
C GLN A 57 -4.14 9.16 14.05
N LEU A 58 -4.97 8.25 14.55
CA LEU A 58 -5.66 7.25 13.72
C LEU A 58 -6.59 7.91 12.70
N PHE A 59 -7.32 8.96 13.09
CA PHE A 59 -8.19 9.71 12.18
C PHE A 59 -7.37 10.42 11.08
N ILE A 60 -6.26 11.07 11.44
CA ILE A 60 -5.35 11.70 10.46
C ILE A 60 -4.77 10.64 9.53
N MET A 61 -4.30 9.52 10.06
CA MET A 61 -3.78 8.41 9.25
C MET A 61 -4.82 7.90 8.26
N PHE A 62 -6.06 7.70 8.73
CA PHE A 62 -7.18 7.28 7.90
C PHE A 62 -7.45 8.26 6.76
N LEU A 63 -7.48 9.56 7.05
CA LEU A 63 -7.68 10.60 6.03
C LEU A 63 -6.51 10.66 5.04
N VAL A 64 -5.27 10.72 5.52
CA VAL A 64 -4.07 10.84 4.68
C VAL A 64 -3.91 9.61 3.80
N MET A 65 -3.98 8.41 4.39
CA MET A 65 -3.88 7.16 3.65
C MET A 65 -5.04 7.00 2.66
N GLY A 66 -6.26 7.40 3.04
CA GLY A 66 -7.43 7.41 2.17
C GLY A 66 -7.25 8.28 0.93
N LEU A 67 -6.85 9.54 1.14
CA LEU A 67 -6.63 10.51 0.07
C LEU A 67 -5.45 10.13 -0.84
N LEU A 68 -4.33 9.70 -0.26
CA LEU A 68 -3.19 9.23 -1.06
C LEU A 68 -3.55 7.96 -1.84
N THR A 69 -4.28 7.03 -1.24
CA THR A 69 -4.72 5.82 -1.95
C THR A 69 -5.63 6.17 -3.12
N GLU A 70 -6.61 7.06 -2.94
CA GLU A 70 -7.55 7.41 -4.00
C GLU A 70 -6.90 8.25 -5.10
N TYR A 71 -6.20 9.32 -4.73
CA TYR A 71 -5.75 10.31 -5.69
C TYR A 71 -4.34 10.08 -6.23
N VAL A 72 -3.53 9.26 -5.54
CA VAL A 72 -2.17 8.89 -5.97
C VAL A 72 -2.14 7.43 -6.41
N THR A 73 -2.36 6.48 -5.50
CA THR A 73 -2.19 5.05 -5.78
C THR A 73 -3.14 4.55 -6.86
N ASN A 74 -4.45 4.70 -6.67
CA ASN A 74 -5.47 4.23 -7.62
C ASN A 74 -5.31 4.90 -8.99
N LYS A 75 -4.99 6.20 -8.98
CA LYS A 75 -4.75 6.98 -10.20
C LYS A 75 -3.54 6.47 -10.98
N ILE A 76 -2.41 6.22 -10.30
CA ILE A 76 -1.21 5.65 -10.94
C ILE A 76 -1.50 4.24 -11.46
N ILE A 77 -2.15 3.38 -10.68
CA ILE A 77 -2.53 2.02 -11.11
C ILE A 77 -3.38 2.07 -12.38
N TYR A 78 -4.36 2.97 -12.43
CA TYR A 78 -5.23 3.16 -13.60
C TYR A 78 -4.43 3.56 -14.84
N TYR A 79 -3.52 4.54 -14.73
CA TYR A 79 -2.70 4.99 -15.87
C TYR A 79 -1.60 4.01 -16.26
N MET A 80 -1.20 3.11 -15.36
CA MET A 80 -0.29 2.01 -15.67
C MET A 80 -0.95 0.88 -16.47
N ASN A 81 -2.27 0.88 -16.61
CA ASN A 81 -3.00 -0.20 -17.29
C ASN A 81 -2.66 -0.25 -18.78
N ARG A 82 -2.22 -1.43 -19.24
CA ARG A 82 -1.92 -1.67 -20.66
C ARG A 82 -2.61 -2.95 -21.16
N PRO A 83 -2.85 -3.08 -22.48
CA PRO A 83 -3.45 -4.30 -23.04
C PRO A 83 -2.63 -5.57 -22.79
N ASP A 84 -1.30 -5.44 -22.69
CA ASP A 84 -0.34 -6.53 -22.44
C ASP A 84 -0.13 -6.84 -20.95
N ASP A 85 -0.47 -5.91 -20.05
CA ASP A 85 -0.36 -6.06 -18.60
C ASP A 85 -1.48 -5.26 -17.92
N THR A 86 -2.60 -5.94 -17.63
CA THR A 86 -3.78 -5.29 -17.07
C THR A 86 -3.57 -5.04 -15.58
N THR A 87 -3.29 -3.80 -15.17
CA THR A 87 -3.03 -3.45 -13.76
C THR A 87 -4.29 -3.20 -12.93
N LEU A 88 -5.46 -3.13 -13.56
CA LEU A 88 -6.72 -2.76 -12.90
C LEU A 88 -7.16 -3.73 -11.80
N HIS A 89 -6.68 -4.98 -11.82
CA HIS A 89 -6.97 -5.95 -10.76
C HIS A 89 -6.31 -5.58 -9.42
N TYR A 90 -5.29 -4.70 -9.42
CA TYR A 90 -4.67 -4.16 -8.21
C TYR A 90 -5.45 -3.00 -7.56
N LEU A 91 -6.58 -2.59 -8.12
CA LEU A 91 -7.47 -1.62 -7.47
C LEU A 91 -8.22 -2.28 -6.30
N PRO A 92 -8.50 -1.54 -5.21
CA PRO A 92 -9.25 -2.04 -4.06
C PRO A 92 -10.58 -2.70 -4.44
N PHE A 93 -11.40 -1.99 -5.21
CA PHE A 93 -12.68 -2.49 -5.74
C PHE A 93 -12.82 -2.26 -7.23
N LYS A 94 -13.69 -3.03 -7.89
CA LYS A 94 -13.99 -2.86 -9.33
C LYS A 94 -14.64 -1.51 -9.60
N ALA A 95 -15.49 -1.03 -8.70
CA ALA A 95 -16.16 0.27 -8.81
C ALA A 95 -15.19 1.47 -8.77
N ASN A 96 -13.95 1.30 -8.28
CA ASN A 96 -12.90 2.32 -8.42
C ASN A 96 -12.49 2.52 -9.90
N LYS A 97 -12.84 1.61 -10.80
CA LYS A 97 -12.65 1.75 -12.25
C LYS A 97 -13.69 2.68 -12.88
N ASP A 98 -14.91 2.69 -12.35
CA ASP A 98 -16.09 3.29 -12.99
C ASP A 98 -16.29 4.78 -12.61
N ARG A 99 -15.33 5.39 -11.89
CA ARG A 99 -15.14 6.84 -11.68
C ARG A 99 -16.32 7.66 -11.16
N ASN A 100 -17.37 7.07 -10.57
CA ASN A 100 -18.22 7.88 -9.70
C ASN A 100 -17.35 8.34 -8.51
N LYS A 101 -16.90 9.60 -8.56
CA LYS A 101 -15.82 10.13 -7.71
C LYS A 101 -16.13 9.96 -6.22
N VAL A 102 -17.40 10.07 -5.85
CA VAL A 102 -17.84 9.93 -4.46
C VAL A 102 -17.85 8.47 -4.03
N VAL A 103 -18.41 7.57 -4.85
CA VAL A 103 -18.46 6.12 -4.54
C VAL A 103 -17.05 5.52 -4.51
N SER A 104 -16.19 5.90 -5.46
CA SER A 104 -14.79 5.48 -5.49
C SER A 104 -14.06 5.91 -4.22
N LEU A 105 -14.21 7.18 -3.83
CA LEU A 105 -13.63 7.69 -2.59
C LEU A 105 -14.15 6.92 -1.38
N LEU A 106 -15.46 6.76 -1.20
CA LEU A 106 -16.04 6.04 -0.05
C LEU A 106 -15.56 4.59 0.02
N LEU A 107 -15.47 3.90 -1.10
CA LEU A 107 -14.92 2.53 -1.16
C LEU A 107 -13.44 2.51 -0.82
N THR A 108 -12.66 3.48 -1.30
CA THR A 108 -11.24 3.60 -0.93
C THR A 108 -11.08 3.89 0.55
N MET A 109 -11.92 4.75 1.14
CA MET A 109 -11.94 5.00 2.58
C MET A 109 -12.28 3.71 3.34
N LEU A 110 -13.29 2.95 2.92
CA LEU A 110 -13.62 1.66 3.52
C LEU A 110 -12.44 0.68 3.46
N TYR A 111 -11.80 0.56 2.30
CA TYR A 111 -10.60 -0.27 2.13
C TYR A 111 -9.47 0.15 3.08
N VAL A 112 -9.22 1.44 3.20
CA VAL A 112 -8.18 1.96 4.11
C VAL A 112 -8.52 1.69 5.57
N ALA A 113 -9.78 1.85 6.00
CA ALA A 113 -10.20 1.50 7.36
C ALA A 113 -9.95 0.01 7.67
N ILE A 114 -10.28 -0.87 6.73
CA ILE A 114 -10.03 -2.32 6.87
C ILE A 114 -8.52 -2.58 7.00
N MET A 115 -7.71 -2.02 6.09
CA MET A 115 -6.25 -2.21 6.10
C MET A 115 -5.59 -1.71 7.36
N ILE A 116 -6.00 -0.55 7.87
CA ILE A 116 -5.52 -0.01 9.14
C ILE A 116 -5.88 -0.95 10.29
N GLY A 117 -7.14 -1.36 10.40
CA GLY A 117 -7.60 -2.25 11.47
C GLY A 117 -6.88 -3.60 11.45
N GLU A 118 -6.77 -4.22 10.29
CA GLU A 118 -6.04 -5.49 10.11
C GLU A 118 -4.55 -5.33 10.44
N ALA A 119 -3.91 -4.24 10.03
CA ALA A 119 -2.49 -3.99 10.33
C ALA A 119 -2.25 -3.80 11.83
N LEU A 120 -3.15 -3.13 12.55
CA LEU A 120 -3.06 -2.98 14.00
C LEU A 120 -3.23 -4.32 14.73
N ILE A 121 -4.20 -5.14 14.32
CA ILE A 121 -4.40 -6.49 14.87
C ILE A 121 -3.16 -7.36 14.60
N LEU A 122 -2.64 -7.32 13.37
CA LEU A 122 -1.43 -8.05 13.01
C LEU A 122 -0.23 -7.60 13.86
N HIS A 123 -0.10 -6.30 14.11
CA HIS A 123 0.96 -5.76 14.96
C HIS A 123 0.91 -6.34 16.38
N VAL A 124 -0.29 -6.35 17.00
CA VAL A 124 -0.48 -6.93 18.34
C VAL A 124 -0.03 -8.40 18.36
N ILE A 125 -0.45 -9.19 17.37
CA ILE A 125 -0.05 -10.61 17.26
C ILE A 125 1.47 -10.75 17.12
N VAL A 126 2.10 -9.92 16.29
CA VAL A 126 3.56 -9.97 16.09
C VAL A 126 4.30 -9.60 17.38
N VAL A 127 3.88 -8.55 18.08
CA VAL A 127 4.48 -8.14 19.36
C VAL A 127 4.36 -9.25 20.40
N GLU A 128 3.18 -9.85 20.55
CA GLU A 128 2.97 -10.96 21.50
C GLU A 128 3.86 -12.17 21.21
N ILE A 129 3.97 -12.57 19.94
CA ILE A 129 4.83 -13.69 19.52
C ILE A 129 6.30 -13.36 19.78
N PHE A 130 6.75 -12.15 19.44
CA PHE A 130 8.15 -11.75 19.58
C PHE A 130 8.55 -11.62 21.05
N GLN A 131 7.69 -11.02 21.87
CA GLN A 131 7.89 -10.96 23.33
C GLN A 131 7.93 -12.35 23.96
N PHE A 132 7.05 -13.26 23.55
CA PHE A 132 7.07 -14.66 24.00
C PHE A 132 8.39 -15.37 23.65
N LEU A 133 8.96 -15.06 22.49
CA LEU A 133 10.24 -15.61 22.02
C LEU A 133 11.48 -14.86 22.57
N GLY A 134 11.28 -13.76 23.32
CA GLY A 134 12.38 -12.90 23.79
C GLY A 134 13.13 -12.18 22.66
N LEU A 135 12.45 -11.92 21.53
CA LEU A 135 13.01 -11.23 20.37
C LEU A 135 12.47 -9.78 20.31
N PRO A 136 13.31 -8.79 19.97
CA PRO A 136 12.85 -7.42 19.79
C PRO A 136 12.10 -7.28 18.46
N VAL A 137 11.06 -6.44 18.44
CA VAL A 137 10.37 -6.09 17.19
C VAL A 137 11.18 -5.06 16.38
N LEU A 138 10.86 -4.90 15.09
CA LEU A 138 11.59 -4.00 14.18
C LEU A 138 11.69 -2.56 14.71
N ALA A 139 10.61 -2.01 15.27
CA ALA A 139 10.64 -0.67 15.85
C ALA A 139 11.57 -0.56 17.06
N GLU A 140 11.65 -1.60 17.88
CA GLU A 140 12.57 -1.66 19.02
C GLU A 140 14.02 -1.72 18.53
N LEU A 141 14.30 -2.51 17.50
CA LEU A 141 15.63 -2.62 16.90
C LEU A 141 16.08 -1.32 16.21
N LEU A 142 15.18 -0.63 15.52
CA LEU A 142 15.51 0.54 14.69
C LEU A 142 15.39 1.87 15.43
N LEU A 143 14.43 1.99 16.35
CA LEU A 143 14.05 3.24 17.00
C LEU A 143 14.13 3.18 18.54
N GLY A 144 14.36 1.99 19.12
CA GLY A 144 14.40 1.82 20.58
C GLY A 144 13.04 1.93 21.26
N VAL A 145 11.94 1.80 20.51
CA VAL A 145 10.57 1.88 21.03
C VAL A 145 10.03 0.48 21.28
N GLU A 146 9.93 0.09 22.55
CA GLU A 146 9.40 -1.22 22.95
C GLU A 146 7.95 -1.43 22.47
N GLY A 147 7.70 -2.54 21.78
CA GLY A 147 6.37 -2.91 21.26
C GLY A 147 5.77 -1.92 20.24
N GLY A 148 6.52 -0.89 19.84
CA GLY A 148 6.08 0.12 18.89
C GLY A 148 5.96 -0.42 17.47
N MET A 149 5.30 0.36 16.61
CA MET A 149 5.28 0.13 15.18
C MET A 149 5.98 1.30 14.49
N ASP A 150 6.85 1.01 13.53
CA ASP A 150 7.50 2.03 12.72
C ASP A 150 6.87 2.11 11.31
N PRO A 151 7.11 3.19 10.56
CA PRO A 151 6.54 3.37 9.21
C PRO A 151 6.84 2.22 8.23
N ILE A 152 8.02 1.60 8.34
CA ILE A 152 8.43 0.48 7.47
C ILE A 152 7.61 -0.75 7.84
N THR A 153 7.54 -1.08 9.13
CA THR A 153 6.73 -2.20 9.62
C THR A 153 5.25 -2.06 9.25
N PHE A 154 4.67 -0.88 9.45
CA PHE A 154 3.28 -0.62 9.03
C PHE A 154 3.08 -0.78 7.52
N GLY A 155 3.98 -0.21 6.71
CA GLY A 155 3.94 -0.36 5.26
C GLY A 155 4.02 -1.82 4.81
N LEU A 156 4.86 -2.63 5.47
CA LEU A 156 5.00 -4.07 5.19
C LEU A 156 3.74 -4.84 5.55
N TYR A 157 3.11 -4.55 6.69
CA TYR A 157 1.83 -5.16 7.06
C TYR A 157 0.75 -4.85 6.03
N VAL A 158 0.59 -3.58 5.65
CA VAL A 158 -0.38 -3.20 4.62
C VAL A 158 -0.10 -3.90 3.29
N LEU A 159 1.17 -4.03 2.89
CA LEU A 159 1.54 -4.75 1.67
C LEU A 159 1.15 -6.24 1.75
N LEU A 160 1.45 -6.90 2.87
CA LEU A 160 1.11 -8.31 3.10
C LEU A 160 -0.41 -8.53 3.09
N LEU A 161 -1.15 -7.66 3.78
CA LEU A 161 -2.62 -7.70 3.85
C LEU A 161 -3.25 -7.40 2.49
N ASP A 162 -2.75 -6.42 1.74
CA ASP A 162 -3.17 -6.12 0.37
C ASP A 162 -2.93 -7.30 -0.58
N MET A 163 -1.83 -8.04 -0.42
CA MET A 163 -1.59 -9.28 -1.15
C MET A 163 -2.61 -10.37 -0.79
N ILE A 164 -2.97 -10.52 0.48
CA ILE A 164 -4.01 -11.45 0.94
C ILE A 164 -5.37 -11.02 0.37
N TRP A 165 -5.70 -9.74 0.42
CA TRP A 165 -6.91 -9.15 -0.13
C TRP A 165 -7.08 -9.45 -1.62
N TYR A 166 -6.03 -9.34 -2.43
CA TYR A 166 -6.11 -9.74 -3.85
C TYR A 166 -6.35 -11.23 -4.04
N LYS A 167 -5.67 -12.07 -3.28
CA LYS A 167 -5.87 -13.52 -3.36
C LYS A 167 -7.31 -13.88 -2.98
N GLY A 168 -7.83 -13.29 -1.91
CA GLY A 168 -9.23 -13.47 -1.48
C GLY A 168 -10.23 -13.03 -2.54
N LYS A 169 -10.03 -11.84 -3.14
CA LYS A 169 -10.91 -11.35 -4.22
C LYS A 169 -10.96 -12.27 -5.44
N LYS A 170 -9.82 -12.87 -5.83
CA LYS A 170 -9.76 -13.83 -6.94
C LYS A 170 -10.60 -15.07 -6.65
N VAL A 171 -10.43 -15.64 -5.45
CA VAL A 171 -11.21 -16.80 -4.99
C VAL A 171 -12.72 -16.52 -4.97
N ILE A 172 -13.14 -15.38 -4.41
CA ILE A 172 -14.56 -15.00 -4.32
C ILE A 172 -15.18 -14.78 -5.71
N LYS A 173 -14.41 -14.22 -6.65
CA LYS A 173 -14.89 -13.95 -8.01
C LYS A 173 -14.81 -15.13 -8.97
N LYS A 174 -14.25 -16.28 -8.55
CA LYS A 174 -13.93 -17.41 -9.44
C LYS A 174 -13.12 -16.97 -10.68
N GLU A 175 -12.19 -16.02 -10.48
CA GLU A 175 -11.14 -15.67 -11.45
C GLU A 175 -9.84 -16.39 -11.08
#